data_AF-A0A4R6VF56-F1
#
_entry.id   AF-A0A4R6VF56-F1
#
_cell.length_a   1.000
_cell.length_b   1.000
_cell.length_c   1.000
_cell.angle_alpha   90.00
_cell.angle_beta   90.00
_cell.angle_gamma   90.00
#
_symmetry.space_group_name_H-M   'P 1'
#
loop_
_entity.id
_entity.type
_entity.pdbx_description
1 polymer ?
#
loop_
_entity_poly.entity_id
_entity_poly.type
_entity_poly.pdbx_seq_one_letter_code
_entity_poly.pdbx_strand_id
1 'polypeptide(L)'
;MIRIFIIVAFSLLVAWGASIIMSVPGEVVITGFGYQMQPSLGIVLFGLILLMLITIVVWAIIRRIFGIPALFSRANEKRKQRKGVDALSNAIIALQTGDPSKARQFAREARLKLEGNTAAQLLEAQANMQMGELKQARLQYREMIEDPKTAIAALSGLYEQARQQKREDAALQFAQKAASLSPKLSWAQKAIFAHMAKQGDYEDALAQLDNIPFERADRESQKRLDAVLRTALAKELEETDPQRAITFANEALKKQPEFVPASLIAARLYISSGEIRKASGLLRRVWRASAHPHIGELYIHAQSGASAVERLKRAKTMVVEHPDHLESAILLASAAIAAHEWADARAALQPFTDQQATQKVCTLMAEIEQGDTGDQGKARAWLSRAVTAKPDATWIADGISADEWEPTSPLTGQLDQFEWKVPSRAMAKPNGAAKPAPSPAPAEPKKEVAPAPLPAPPNPMP
;
A
#
# COMPACT_ATOMS: atom_id res chain seq x y z
N MET A 1 -8.68 -44.74 -50.51
CA MET A 1 -8.99 -46.04 -51.15
C MET A 1 -9.57 -45.89 -52.56
N ILE A 2 -10.60 -45.08 -52.79
CA ILE A 2 -11.19 -44.84 -54.14
C ILE A 2 -10.16 -44.38 -55.20
N ARG A 3 -9.17 -43.56 -54.81
CA ARG A 3 -8.13 -43.06 -55.73
C ARG A 3 -7.19 -44.15 -56.27
N ILE A 4 -6.88 -45.17 -55.47
CA ILE A 4 -6.03 -46.30 -55.91
C ILE A 4 -6.83 -47.19 -56.87
N PHE A 5 -8.11 -47.42 -56.57
CA PHE A 5 -9.01 -48.21 -57.41
C PHE A 5 -9.20 -47.60 -58.81
N ILE A 6 -9.34 -46.27 -58.90
CA ILE A 6 -9.48 -45.58 -60.20
C ILE A 6 -8.17 -45.64 -61.01
N ILE A 7 -7.01 -45.51 -60.36
CA ILE A 7 -5.72 -45.59 -61.05
C ILE A 7 -5.46 -47.01 -61.56
N VAL A 8 -5.78 -48.03 -60.76
CA VAL A 8 -5.65 -49.45 -61.15
C VAL A 8 -6.63 -49.81 -62.26
N ALA A 9 -7.88 -49.36 -62.18
CA ALA A 9 -8.88 -49.57 -63.22
C ALA A 9 -8.47 -48.90 -64.54
N PHE A 10 -7.94 -47.68 -64.46
CA PHE A 10 -7.45 -46.95 -65.63
C PHE A 10 -6.19 -47.59 -66.23
N SER A 11 -5.25 -48.07 -65.41
CA SER A 11 -4.09 -48.82 -65.92
C SER A 11 -4.48 -50.14 -66.59
N LEU A 12 -5.51 -50.82 -66.08
CA LEU A 12 -6.05 -52.04 -66.70
C LEU A 12 -6.70 -51.74 -68.05
N LEU A 13 -7.44 -50.64 -68.15
CA LEU A 13 -8.11 -50.22 -69.38
C LEU A 13 -7.10 -49.79 -70.45
N VAL A 14 -6.01 -49.12 -70.05
CA VAL A 14 -4.88 -48.78 -70.94
C VAL A 14 -4.12 -50.03 -71.38
N ALA A 15 -3.88 -50.99 -70.49
CA ALA A 15 -3.26 -52.27 -70.84
C ALA A 15 -4.12 -53.09 -71.82
N TRP A 16 -5.44 -53.07 -71.64
CA TRP A 16 -6.39 -53.73 -72.53
C TRP A 16 -6.47 -53.04 -73.91
N GLY A 17 -6.47 -51.72 -73.96
CA GLY A 17 -6.38 -50.97 -75.22
C GLY A 17 -5.06 -51.20 -75.96
N ALA A 18 -3.94 -51.30 -75.24
CA ALA A 18 -2.63 -51.61 -75.81
C ALA A 18 -2.56 -53.04 -76.38
N SER A 19 -3.22 -54.03 -75.75
CA SER A 19 -3.21 -55.40 -76.26
C SER A 19 -4.01 -55.57 -77.56
N ILE A 20 -5.04 -54.75 -77.76
CA ILE A 20 -5.87 -54.75 -78.98
C ILE A 20 -5.13 -54.07 -80.15
N ILE A 21 -4.27 -53.08 -79.86
CA ILE A 21 -3.45 -52.40 -80.88
C ILE A 21 -2.26 -53.26 -81.32
N MET A 22 -1.71 -54.10 -80.44
CA MET A 22 -0.61 -55.02 -80.77
C MET A 22 -1.03 -56.14 -81.74
N SER A 23 -2.33 -56.44 -81.88
CA SER A 23 -2.83 -57.51 -82.75
C SER A 23 -3.27 -57.06 -84.14
N VAL A 24 -3.13 -55.78 -84.51
CA VAL A 24 -3.48 -55.26 -85.84
C VAL A 24 -2.21 -54.95 -86.65
N PRO A 25 -1.89 -55.72 -87.71
CA PRO A 25 -0.80 -55.37 -88.61
C PRO A 25 -1.28 -54.26 -89.55
N GLY A 26 -0.80 -53.03 -89.36
CA GLY A 26 -1.15 -51.91 -90.22
C GLY A 26 -0.13 -50.79 -90.18
N GLU A 27 0.35 -50.37 -91.35
CA GLU A 27 1.17 -49.17 -91.51
C GLU A 27 0.31 -47.93 -91.29
N VAL A 28 0.66 -47.11 -90.30
CA VAL A 28 -0.02 -45.84 -90.02
C VAL A 28 0.67 -44.75 -90.81
N VAL A 29 0.10 -44.38 -91.96
CA VAL A 29 0.59 -43.26 -92.77
C VAL A 29 -0.12 -41.98 -92.34
N ILE A 30 0.60 -41.09 -91.66
CA ILE A 30 0.09 -39.75 -91.30
C ILE A 30 0.45 -38.81 -92.45
N THR A 31 -0.53 -38.33 -93.21
CA THR A 31 -0.32 -37.34 -94.27
C THR A 31 -0.76 -35.96 -93.82
N GLY A 32 0.18 -35.00 -93.82
CA GLY A 32 -0.07 -33.60 -93.54
C GLY A 32 1.10 -32.71 -93.99
N PHE A 33 0.81 -31.56 -94.60
CA PHE A 33 1.81 -30.58 -95.10
C PHE A 33 2.78 -31.08 -96.18
N GLY A 34 2.38 -32.02 -97.04
CA GLY A 34 3.17 -32.43 -98.21
C GLY A 34 4.43 -33.26 -97.89
N TYR A 35 4.72 -33.53 -96.62
CA TYR A 35 5.75 -34.48 -96.20
C TYR A 35 5.11 -35.81 -95.81
N GLN A 36 5.47 -36.87 -96.53
CA GLN A 36 5.19 -38.24 -96.10
C GLN A 36 6.30 -38.67 -95.15
N MET A 37 6.01 -38.67 -93.86
CA MET A 37 6.80 -39.44 -92.92
C MET A 37 6.08 -40.76 -92.69
N GLN A 38 6.81 -41.87 -92.78
CA GLN A 38 6.38 -43.20 -92.36
C GLN A 38 7.02 -43.44 -90.99
N PRO A 39 6.42 -42.99 -89.87
CA PRO A 39 6.97 -43.28 -88.57
C PRO A 39 6.71 -44.77 -88.31
N SER A 40 7.72 -45.49 -87.85
CA SER A 40 7.49 -46.83 -87.32
C SER A 40 6.44 -46.77 -86.20
N LEU A 41 5.62 -47.82 -86.06
CA LEU A 41 4.60 -47.94 -85.00
C LEU A 41 5.13 -47.56 -83.60
N GLY A 42 6.43 -47.79 -83.35
CA GLY A 42 7.12 -47.39 -82.13
C GLY A 42 7.15 -45.88 -81.86
N ILE A 43 7.29 -45.03 -82.87
CA ILE A 43 7.34 -43.57 -82.71
C ILE A 43 5.96 -43.01 -82.36
N VAL A 44 4.90 -43.54 -82.98
CA VAL A 44 3.51 -43.12 -82.70
C VAL A 44 3.12 -43.52 -81.27
N LEU A 45 3.46 -44.76 -80.87
CA LEU A 45 3.19 -45.26 -79.52
C LEU A 45 3.98 -44.45 -78.47
N PHE A 46 5.25 -44.15 -78.75
CA PHE A 46 6.08 -43.32 -77.87
C PHE A 46 5.52 -41.89 -77.73
N GLY A 47 5.07 -41.29 -78.82
CA GLY A 47 4.43 -39.97 -78.80
C GLY A 47 3.16 -39.93 -77.95
N LEU A 48 2.33 -40.97 -78.04
CA LEU A 48 1.08 -41.08 -77.28
C LEU A 48 1.34 -41.29 -75.78
N ILE A 49 2.32 -42.15 -75.43
CA ILE A 49 2.78 -42.32 -74.05
C ILE A 49 3.35 -41.01 -73.50
N LEU A 50 4.13 -40.28 -74.29
CA LEU A 50 4.73 -39.01 -73.89
C LEU A 50 3.66 -37.94 -73.64
N LEU A 51 2.65 -37.82 -74.51
CA LEU A 51 1.52 -36.91 -74.34
C LEU A 51 0.74 -37.22 -73.06
N MET A 52 0.48 -38.50 -72.80
CA MET A 52 -0.20 -38.96 -71.58
C MET A 52 0.61 -38.61 -70.34
N LEU A 53 1.93 -38.85 -70.35
CA LEU A 53 2.85 -38.50 -69.28
C LEU A 53 2.82 -36.99 -69.00
N ILE A 54 2.91 -36.16 -70.06
CA ILE A 54 2.84 -34.70 -69.95
C ILE A 54 1.52 -34.27 -69.33
N THR A 55 0.40 -34.85 -69.75
CA THR A 55 -0.93 -34.50 -69.23
C THR A 55 -1.07 -34.83 -67.74
N ILE A 56 -0.54 -35.99 -67.31
CA ILE A 56 -0.51 -36.39 -65.89
C ILE A 56 0.37 -35.43 -65.08
N VAL A 57 1.54 -35.07 -65.60
CA VAL A 57 2.47 -34.13 -64.95
C VAL A 57 1.83 -32.76 -64.82
N VAL A 58 1.21 -32.23 -65.88
CA VAL A 58 0.50 -30.94 -65.87
C VAL A 58 -0.66 -30.97 -64.87
N TRP A 59 -1.47 -32.04 -64.84
CA TRP A 59 -2.56 -32.18 -63.89
C TRP A 59 -2.08 -32.29 -62.43
N ALA A 60 -0.97 -32.99 -62.19
CA ALA A 60 -0.34 -33.08 -60.88
C ALA A 60 0.19 -31.72 -60.40
N ILE A 61 0.79 -30.93 -61.30
CA ILE A 61 1.25 -29.56 -61.03
C ILE A 61 0.06 -28.66 -60.67
N ILE A 62 -1.00 -28.67 -61.48
CA ILE A 62 -2.23 -27.90 -61.23
C ILE A 62 -2.81 -28.27 -59.85
N ARG A 63 -2.98 -29.56 -59.57
CA ARG A 63 -3.53 -30.03 -58.28
C ARG A 63 -2.64 -29.66 -57.10
N ARG A 64 -1.32 -29.66 -57.27
CA ARG A 64 -0.37 -29.22 -56.23
C ARG A 64 -0.51 -27.73 -55.97
N ILE A 65 -0.62 -26.89 -57.01
CA ILE A 65 -0.81 -25.45 -56.89
C ILE A 65 -2.12 -25.12 -56.13
N PHE A 66 -3.21 -25.81 -56.45
CA PHE A 66 -4.49 -25.61 -55.76
C PHE A 66 -4.56 -26.23 -54.33
N GLY A 67 -3.65 -27.16 -53.98
CA GLY A 67 -3.59 -27.80 -52.65
C GLY A 67 -2.69 -27.09 -51.61
N ILE A 68 -1.85 -26.15 -52.03
CA ILE A 68 -0.95 -25.36 -51.17
C ILE A 68 -1.65 -24.45 -50.13
N PRO A 69 -2.85 -23.88 -50.37
CA PRO A 69 -3.47 -22.94 -49.42
C PRO A 69 -3.66 -23.51 -48.00
N ALA A 70 -3.94 -24.83 -47.89
CA ALA A 70 -4.23 -25.48 -46.62
C ALA A 70 -2.99 -25.72 -45.73
N LEU A 71 -1.77 -25.77 -46.32
CA LEU A 71 -0.52 -25.89 -45.56
C LEU A 71 0.00 -24.51 -45.11
N PHE A 72 -0.26 -23.47 -45.91
CA PHE A 72 0.13 -22.10 -45.59
C PHE A 72 -0.71 -21.46 -44.47
N SER A 73 -2.00 -21.82 -44.37
CA SER A 73 -2.88 -21.25 -43.34
C SER A 73 -2.36 -21.53 -41.92
N ARG A 74 -1.97 -22.77 -41.61
CA ARG A 74 -1.43 -23.17 -40.30
C ARG A 74 -0.07 -22.53 -39.99
N ALA A 75 0.80 -22.38 -41.00
CA ALA A 75 2.09 -21.72 -40.81
C ALA A 75 1.93 -20.22 -40.58
N ASN A 76 0.98 -19.58 -41.26
CA ASN A 76 0.70 -18.16 -41.10
C ASN A 76 0.05 -17.85 -39.75
N GLU A 77 -0.86 -18.71 -39.28
CA GLU A 77 -1.47 -18.60 -37.95
C GLU A 77 -0.43 -18.69 -36.83
N LYS A 78 0.49 -19.65 -36.91
CA LYS A 78 1.63 -19.75 -35.97
C LYS A 78 2.53 -18.51 -36.01
N ARG A 79 2.77 -17.94 -37.20
CA ARG A 79 3.54 -16.69 -37.35
C ARG A 79 2.80 -15.50 -36.73
N LYS A 80 1.48 -15.39 -36.93
CA LYS A 80 0.61 -14.36 -36.34
C LYS A 80 0.66 -14.47 -34.81
N GLN A 81 0.51 -15.67 -34.26
CA GLN A 81 0.61 -15.92 -32.82
C GLN A 81 1.98 -15.55 -32.25
N ARG A 82 3.09 -16.00 -32.85
CA ARG A 82 4.45 -15.63 -32.41
C ARG A 82 4.65 -14.12 -32.36
N LYS A 83 4.32 -13.43 -33.47
CA LYS A 83 4.40 -11.97 -33.54
C LYS A 83 3.47 -11.26 -32.54
N GLY A 84 2.38 -11.90 -32.13
CA GLY A 84 1.48 -11.39 -31.09
C GLY A 84 2.07 -11.55 -29.69
N VAL A 85 2.70 -12.69 -29.40
CA VAL A 85 3.41 -12.93 -28.14
C VAL A 85 4.64 -12.03 -28.01
N ASP A 86 5.37 -11.81 -29.11
CA ASP A 86 6.49 -10.87 -29.13
C ASP A 86 6.00 -9.42 -28.84
N ALA A 87 4.86 -9.03 -29.42
CA ALA A 87 4.24 -7.73 -29.14
C ALA A 87 3.77 -7.61 -27.67
N LEU A 88 3.22 -8.68 -27.07
CA LEU A 88 2.90 -8.70 -25.64
C LEU A 88 4.13 -8.49 -24.77
N SER A 89 5.21 -9.21 -25.06
CA SER A 89 6.48 -9.08 -24.32
C SER A 89 7.03 -7.65 -24.42
N ASN A 90 7.02 -7.06 -25.62
CA ASN A 90 7.46 -5.69 -25.85
C ASN A 90 6.57 -4.67 -25.14
N ALA A 91 5.25 -4.91 -25.04
CA ALA A 91 4.34 -4.06 -24.29
C ALA A 91 4.65 -4.06 -22.79
N ILE A 92 4.93 -5.23 -22.21
CA ILE A 92 5.35 -5.35 -20.80
C ILE A 92 6.65 -4.62 -20.56
N ILE A 93 7.67 -4.84 -21.41
CA ILE A 93 8.96 -4.16 -21.30
C ILE A 93 8.76 -2.64 -21.37
N ALA A 94 7.98 -2.15 -22.34
CA ALA A 94 7.72 -0.71 -22.48
C ALA A 94 7.02 -0.10 -21.24
N LEU A 95 6.07 -0.81 -20.62
CA LEU A 95 5.45 -0.36 -19.36
C LEU A 95 6.48 -0.28 -18.23
N GLN A 96 7.35 -1.28 -18.12
CA GLN A 96 8.38 -1.34 -17.06
C GLN A 96 9.49 -0.31 -17.28
N THR A 97 9.79 0.06 -18.53
CA THR A 97 10.75 1.13 -18.84
C THR A 97 10.13 2.52 -18.80
N GLY A 98 8.85 2.65 -18.46
CA GLY A 98 8.17 3.95 -18.35
C GLY A 98 7.80 4.62 -19.67
N ASP A 99 7.65 3.86 -20.76
CA ASP A 99 7.17 4.35 -22.06
C ASP A 99 5.74 3.82 -22.34
N PRO A 100 4.71 4.44 -21.74
CA PRO A 100 3.34 3.94 -21.82
C PRO A 100 2.74 4.12 -23.22
N SER A 101 3.27 5.05 -24.03
CA SER A 101 2.83 5.26 -25.42
C SER A 101 3.22 4.08 -26.30
N LYS A 102 4.48 3.62 -26.24
CA LYS A 102 4.91 2.41 -26.96
C LYS A 102 4.21 1.17 -26.42
N ALA A 103 4.03 1.07 -25.10
CA ALA A 103 3.30 -0.03 -24.49
C ALA A 103 1.89 -0.18 -25.06
N ARG A 104 1.15 0.93 -25.19
CA ARG A 104 -0.19 0.94 -25.80
C ARG A 104 -0.17 0.46 -27.25
N GLN A 105 0.80 0.91 -28.04
CA GLN A 105 0.94 0.49 -29.43
C GLN A 105 1.18 -1.02 -29.55
N PHE A 106 2.14 -1.54 -28.79
CA PHE A 106 2.43 -2.98 -28.77
C PHE A 106 1.28 -3.80 -28.20
N ALA A 107 0.55 -3.31 -27.20
CA ALA A 107 -0.63 -3.97 -26.66
C ALA A 107 -1.78 -4.05 -27.69
N ARG A 108 -2.01 -2.99 -28.48
CA ARG A 108 -2.96 -3.02 -29.60
C ARG A 108 -2.54 -3.98 -30.70
N GLU A 109 -1.26 -3.97 -31.06
CA GLU A 109 -0.72 -4.90 -32.04
C GLU A 109 -0.87 -6.37 -31.58
N ALA A 110 -0.60 -6.64 -30.30
CA ALA A 110 -0.85 -7.93 -29.69
C ALA A 110 -2.32 -8.32 -29.74
N ARG A 111 -3.25 -7.40 -29.42
CA ARG A 111 -4.69 -7.64 -29.44
C ARG A 111 -5.22 -7.98 -30.84
N LEU A 112 -4.69 -7.33 -31.88
CA LEU A 112 -5.05 -7.62 -33.28
C LEU A 112 -4.50 -8.98 -33.75
N LYS A 113 -3.33 -9.38 -33.25
CA LYS A 113 -2.68 -10.65 -33.62
C LYS A 113 -3.18 -11.84 -32.80
N LEU A 114 -3.58 -11.61 -31.56
CA LEU A 114 -4.09 -12.59 -30.61
C LEU A 114 -5.56 -12.23 -30.30
N GLU A 115 -6.44 -12.59 -31.22
CA GLU A 115 -7.89 -12.37 -31.09
C GLU A 115 -8.39 -12.98 -29.78
N GLY A 116 -9.08 -12.17 -28.96
CA GLY A 116 -9.63 -12.60 -27.67
C GLY A 116 -8.61 -12.73 -26.54
N ASN A 117 -7.34 -12.32 -26.71
CA ASN A 117 -6.38 -12.38 -25.62
C ASN A 117 -6.59 -11.25 -24.60
N THR A 118 -7.04 -11.64 -23.42
CA THR A 118 -7.34 -10.76 -22.28
C THR A 118 -6.10 -10.06 -21.71
N ALA A 119 -4.91 -10.66 -21.80
CA ALA A 119 -3.68 -10.05 -21.34
C ALA A 119 -3.30 -8.81 -22.18
N ALA A 120 -3.54 -8.85 -23.50
CA ALA A 120 -3.33 -7.70 -24.38
C ALA A 120 -4.25 -6.53 -24.00
N GLN A 121 -5.52 -6.84 -23.67
CA GLN A 121 -6.49 -5.84 -23.21
C GLN A 121 -6.10 -5.22 -21.86
N LEU A 122 -5.63 -6.02 -20.89
CA LEU A 122 -5.14 -5.52 -19.60
C LEU A 122 -3.95 -4.57 -19.78
N LEU A 123 -2.99 -4.93 -20.64
CA LEU A 123 -1.81 -4.10 -20.91
C LEU A 123 -2.18 -2.80 -21.60
N GLU A 124 -3.14 -2.83 -22.53
CA GLU A 124 -3.68 -1.61 -23.15
C GLU A 124 -4.33 -0.69 -22.11
N ALA A 125 -5.13 -1.25 -21.19
CA ALA A 125 -5.77 -0.49 -20.13
C ALA A 125 -4.76 0.10 -19.12
N GLN A 126 -3.74 -0.67 -18.73
CA GLN A 126 -2.64 -0.20 -17.87
C GLN A 126 -1.83 0.91 -18.53
N ALA A 127 -1.52 0.79 -19.82
CA ALA A 127 -0.85 1.83 -20.58
C ALA A 127 -1.68 3.13 -20.62
N ASN A 128 -3.00 3.02 -20.86
CA ASN A 128 -3.91 4.16 -20.82
C ASN A 128 -3.95 4.82 -19.43
N MET A 129 -3.87 4.02 -18.35
CA MET A 129 -3.81 4.54 -16.98
C MET A 129 -2.52 5.33 -16.73
N GLN A 130 -1.35 4.81 -17.13
CA GLN A 130 -0.07 5.51 -17.01
C GLN A 130 0.01 6.77 -17.89
N MET A 131 -0.67 6.79 -19.04
CA MET A 131 -0.81 7.98 -19.89
C MET A 131 -1.78 9.05 -19.32
N GLY A 132 -2.52 8.75 -18.25
CA GLY A 132 -3.56 9.64 -17.72
C GLY A 132 -4.89 9.61 -18.50
N GLU A 133 -5.06 8.71 -19.45
CA GLU A 133 -6.33 8.48 -20.18
C GLU A 133 -7.35 7.70 -19.34
N LEU A 134 -7.65 8.21 -18.14
CA LEU A 134 -8.43 7.52 -17.10
C LEU A 134 -9.86 7.13 -17.54
N LYS A 135 -10.45 7.87 -18.48
CA LYS A 135 -11.78 7.55 -19.04
C LYS A 135 -11.74 6.30 -19.92
N GLN A 136 -10.75 6.20 -20.81
CA GLN A 136 -10.59 5.06 -21.71
C GLN A 136 -10.21 3.80 -20.94
N ALA A 137 -9.26 3.91 -20.01
CA ALA A 137 -8.88 2.81 -19.12
C ALA A 137 -10.09 2.24 -18.36
N ARG A 138 -10.95 3.12 -17.81
CA ARG A 138 -12.16 2.72 -17.09
C ARG A 138 -13.16 1.96 -17.95
N LEU A 139 -13.38 2.40 -19.20
CA LEU A 139 -14.29 1.70 -20.11
C LEU A 139 -13.76 0.30 -20.43
N GLN A 140 -12.47 0.17 -20.72
CA GLN A 140 -11.82 -1.11 -20.96
C GLN A 140 -11.92 -2.03 -19.74
N TYR A 141 -11.60 -1.54 -18.53
CA TYR A 141 -11.76 -2.36 -17.33
C TYR A 141 -13.21 -2.77 -17.06
N ARG A 142 -14.21 -1.94 -17.39
CA ARG A 142 -15.62 -2.32 -17.22
C ARG A 142 -16.01 -3.47 -18.14
N GLU A 143 -15.59 -3.46 -19.40
CA GLU A 143 -15.81 -4.57 -20.34
C GLU A 143 -15.17 -5.86 -19.80
N MET A 144 -13.98 -5.75 -19.21
CA MET A 144 -13.24 -6.89 -18.64
C MET A 144 -13.83 -7.43 -17.32
N ILE A 145 -14.78 -6.75 -16.69
CA ILE A 145 -15.47 -7.28 -15.50
C ILE A 145 -16.48 -8.37 -15.88
N GLU A 146 -16.97 -8.37 -17.12
CA GLU A 146 -17.98 -9.33 -17.58
C GLU A 146 -17.45 -10.77 -17.64
N ASP A 147 -16.16 -10.96 -17.93
CA ASP A 147 -15.50 -12.28 -17.89
C ASP A 147 -14.89 -12.55 -16.50
N PRO A 148 -15.29 -13.64 -15.82
CA PRO A 148 -14.72 -14.05 -14.53
C PRO A 148 -13.19 -14.16 -14.50
N LYS A 149 -12.56 -14.51 -15.64
CA LYS A 149 -11.10 -14.67 -15.73
C LYS A 149 -10.35 -13.34 -15.64
N THR A 150 -10.96 -12.25 -16.08
CA THR A 150 -10.36 -10.90 -16.08
C THR A 150 -10.90 -9.99 -15.00
N ALA A 151 -12.06 -10.32 -14.42
CA ALA A 151 -12.74 -9.49 -13.45
C ALA A 151 -11.84 -9.07 -12.29
N ILE A 152 -11.05 -9.98 -11.71
CA ILE A 152 -10.16 -9.67 -10.58
C ILE A 152 -9.09 -8.65 -10.95
N ALA A 153 -8.46 -8.82 -12.12
CA ALA A 153 -7.42 -7.91 -12.61
C ALA A 153 -8.00 -6.55 -13.05
N ALA A 154 -9.22 -6.53 -13.59
CA ALA A 154 -9.91 -5.30 -13.92
C ALA A 154 -10.32 -4.52 -12.65
N LEU A 155 -10.80 -5.22 -11.62
CA LEU A 155 -11.16 -4.62 -10.34
C LEU A 155 -9.94 -4.03 -9.61
N SER A 156 -8.77 -4.67 -9.67
CA SER A 156 -7.55 -4.10 -9.08
C SER A 156 -7.11 -2.81 -9.80
N GLY A 157 -7.22 -2.77 -11.13
CA GLY A 157 -6.95 -1.55 -11.91
C GLY A 157 -7.92 -0.41 -11.58
N LEU A 158 -9.22 -0.70 -11.48
CA LEU A 158 -10.23 0.28 -11.08
C LEU A 158 -10.09 0.75 -9.64
N TYR A 159 -9.70 -0.14 -8.73
CA TYR A 159 -9.38 0.18 -7.34
C TYR A 159 -8.23 1.18 -7.27
N GLU A 160 -7.12 0.91 -7.95
CA GLU A 160 -5.96 1.81 -7.95
C GLU A 160 -6.30 3.16 -8.60
N GLN A 161 -7.06 3.13 -9.70
CA GLN A 161 -7.59 4.36 -10.31
C GLN A 161 -8.46 5.16 -9.33
N ALA A 162 -9.35 4.50 -8.56
CA ALA A 162 -10.20 5.16 -7.58
C ALA A 162 -9.37 5.79 -6.44
N ARG A 163 -8.32 5.11 -5.97
CA ARG A 163 -7.37 5.63 -4.98
C ARG A 163 -6.61 6.86 -5.48
N GLN A 164 -6.10 6.82 -6.71
CA GLN A 164 -5.44 7.98 -7.34
C GLN A 164 -6.38 9.18 -7.44
N GLN A 165 -7.68 8.94 -7.63
CA GLN A 165 -8.72 9.98 -7.65
C GLN A 165 -9.24 10.38 -6.26
N LYS A 166 -8.70 9.80 -5.17
CA LYS A 166 -9.16 9.98 -3.78
C LYS A 166 -10.66 9.68 -3.59
N ARG A 167 -11.18 8.71 -4.36
CA ARG A 167 -12.58 8.23 -4.28
C ARG A 167 -12.63 6.95 -3.45
N GLU A 168 -12.55 7.12 -2.13
CA GLU A 168 -12.47 6.01 -1.17
C GLU A 168 -13.68 5.06 -1.27
N ASP A 169 -14.90 5.60 -1.37
CA ASP A 169 -16.11 4.77 -1.44
C ASP A 169 -16.13 3.87 -2.67
N ALA A 170 -15.70 4.40 -3.82
CA ALA A 170 -15.60 3.62 -5.06
C ALA A 170 -14.48 2.57 -4.96
N ALA A 171 -13.35 2.92 -4.34
CA ALA A 171 -12.26 1.99 -4.11
C ALA A 171 -12.72 0.82 -3.22
N LEU A 172 -13.44 1.11 -2.12
CA LEU A 172 -14.00 0.09 -1.25
C LEU A 172 -14.96 -0.84 -2.00
N GLN A 173 -15.88 -0.31 -2.81
CA GLN A 173 -16.81 -1.13 -3.61
C GLN A 173 -16.07 -2.09 -4.54
N PHE A 174 -15.00 -1.64 -5.19
CA PHE A 174 -14.19 -2.51 -6.06
C PHE A 174 -13.45 -3.58 -5.25
N ALA A 175 -12.91 -3.24 -4.06
CA ALA A 175 -12.27 -4.21 -3.18
C ALA A 175 -13.25 -5.26 -2.65
N GLN A 176 -14.44 -4.85 -2.20
CA GLN A 176 -15.51 -5.75 -1.75
C GLN A 176 -15.96 -6.70 -2.87
N LYS A 177 -16.16 -6.18 -4.10
CA LYS A 177 -16.49 -7.01 -5.25
C LYS A 177 -15.37 -7.99 -5.62
N ALA A 178 -14.11 -7.59 -5.46
CA ALA A 178 -12.98 -8.49 -5.69
C ALA A 178 -12.91 -9.58 -4.61
N ALA A 179 -13.14 -9.24 -3.35
CA ALA A 179 -13.20 -10.18 -2.23
C ALA A 179 -14.37 -11.17 -2.38
N SER A 180 -15.53 -10.75 -2.91
CA SER A 180 -16.67 -11.66 -3.16
C SER A 180 -16.37 -12.67 -4.28
N LEU A 181 -15.56 -12.31 -5.27
CA LEU A 181 -15.13 -13.22 -6.33
C LEU A 181 -14.01 -14.16 -5.85
N SER A 182 -13.07 -13.66 -5.05
CA SER A 182 -11.98 -14.46 -4.51
C SER A 182 -11.67 -14.04 -3.07
N PRO A 183 -12.20 -14.76 -2.06
CA PRO A 183 -12.01 -14.41 -0.65
C PRO A 183 -10.55 -14.47 -0.20
N LYS A 184 -9.69 -15.23 -0.88
CA LYS A 184 -8.25 -15.37 -0.55
C LYS A 184 -7.38 -14.27 -1.16
N LEU A 185 -7.97 -13.20 -1.68
CA LEU A 185 -7.24 -12.15 -2.37
C LEU A 185 -6.68 -11.11 -1.38
N SER A 186 -5.37 -11.21 -1.10
CA SER A 186 -4.70 -10.41 -0.05
C SER A 186 -4.93 -8.90 -0.19
N TRP A 187 -4.76 -8.33 -1.39
CA TRP A 187 -4.89 -6.88 -1.58
C TRP A 187 -6.32 -6.39 -1.32
N ALA A 188 -7.34 -7.17 -1.68
CA ALA A 188 -8.74 -6.80 -1.49
C ALA A 188 -9.12 -6.85 0.00
N GLN A 189 -8.70 -7.91 0.70
CA GLN A 189 -8.94 -8.03 2.14
C GLN A 189 -8.21 -6.93 2.92
N LYS A 190 -6.96 -6.62 2.55
CA LYS A 190 -6.18 -5.51 3.14
C LYS A 190 -6.83 -4.14 2.88
N ALA A 191 -7.42 -3.92 1.70
CA ALA A 191 -8.12 -2.69 1.38
C ALA A 191 -9.37 -2.48 2.24
N ILE A 192 -10.19 -3.53 2.39
CA ILE A 192 -11.38 -3.52 3.25
C ILE A 192 -10.97 -3.28 4.71
N PHE A 193 -9.94 -4.00 5.18
CA PHE A 193 -9.37 -3.83 6.51
C PHE A 193 -8.88 -2.40 6.77
N ALA A 194 -8.10 -1.83 5.86
CA ALA A 194 -7.59 -0.47 5.99
C ALA A 194 -8.72 0.58 6.04
N HIS A 195 -9.82 0.34 5.32
CA HIS A 195 -10.99 1.20 5.37
C HIS A 195 -11.67 1.16 6.73
N MET A 196 -11.91 -0.04 7.30
CA MET A 196 -12.52 -0.18 8.63
C MET A 196 -11.63 0.42 9.73
N ALA A 197 -10.33 0.15 9.69
CA ALA A 197 -9.37 0.76 10.61
C ALA A 197 -9.41 2.29 10.57
N LYS A 198 -9.57 2.88 9.38
CA LYS A 198 -9.67 4.33 9.19
C LYS A 198 -11.00 4.90 9.70
N GLN A 199 -12.08 4.13 9.67
CA GLN A 199 -13.39 4.55 10.19
C GLN A 199 -13.47 4.47 11.73
N GLY A 200 -12.54 3.77 12.37
CA GLY A 200 -12.59 3.50 13.80
C GLY A 200 -13.37 2.23 14.15
N ASP A 201 -13.81 1.46 13.15
CA ASP A 201 -14.55 0.20 13.35
C ASP A 201 -13.58 -0.94 13.72
N TYR A 202 -12.92 -0.81 14.87
CA TYR A 202 -11.82 -1.71 15.26
C TYR A 202 -12.29 -3.14 15.56
N GLU A 203 -13.53 -3.35 16.01
CA GLU A 203 -14.09 -4.70 16.24
C GLU A 203 -14.23 -5.45 14.91
N ASP A 204 -14.83 -4.81 13.89
CA ASP A 204 -15.00 -5.38 12.56
C ASP A 204 -13.64 -5.56 11.86
N ALA A 205 -12.71 -4.61 12.04
CA ALA A 205 -11.35 -4.74 11.56
C ALA A 205 -10.62 -5.94 12.17
N LEU A 206 -10.84 -6.22 13.46
CA LEU A 206 -10.26 -7.38 14.14
C LEU A 206 -10.79 -8.69 13.56
N ALA A 207 -12.11 -8.80 13.35
CA ALA A 207 -12.72 -9.97 12.72
C ALA A 207 -12.23 -10.17 11.27
N GLN A 208 -12.00 -9.07 10.54
CA GLN A 208 -11.49 -9.11 9.18
C GLN A 208 -10.01 -9.51 9.09
N LEU A 209 -9.21 -9.26 10.13
CA LEU A 209 -7.79 -9.59 10.14
C LEU A 209 -7.54 -11.09 9.92
N ASP A 210 -8.44 -11.95 10.40
CA ASP A 210 -8.37 -13.40 10.22
C ASP A 210 -8.64 -13.86 8.77
N ASN A 211 -9.34 -13.03 7.99
CA ASN A 211 -9.62 -13.30 6.57
C ASN A 211 -8.44 -12.92 5.66
N ILE A 212 -7.47 -12.15 6.16
CA ILE A 212 -6.31 -11.75 5.38
C ILE A 212 -5.33 -12.93 5.32
N PRO A 213 -4.97 -13.43 4.12
CA PRO A 213 -3.94 -14.44 3.99
C PRO A 213 -2.58 -13.79 4.27
N PHE A 214 -1.96 -14.21 5.36
CA PHE A 214 -0.58 -13.86 5.70
C PHE A 214 0.38 -14.99 5.33
N GLU A 215 1.52 -14.63 4.76
CA GLU A 215 2.62 -15.58 4.58
C GLU A 215 3.30 -15.89 5.92
N ARG A 216 4.08 -16.96 5.98
CA ARG A 216 4.78 -17.33 7.23
C ARG A 216 5.72 -16.22 7.72
N ALA A 217 6.33 -15.48 6.79
CA ALA A 217 7.20 -14.35 7.10
C ALA A 217 6.44 -13.17 7.76
N ASP A 218 5.16 -12.99 7.43
CA ASP A 218 4.37 -11.85 7.90
C ASP A 218 3.60 -12.12 9.21
N ARG A 219 3.81 -13.28 9.84
CA ARG A 219 3.08 -13.66 11.06
C ARG A 219 3.34 -12.72 12.23
N GLU A 220 4.54 -12.15 12.32
CA GLU A 220 4.87 -11.17 13.34
C GLU A 220 4.12 -9.86 13.12
N SER A 221 4.08 -9.39 11.87
CA SER A 221 3.28 -8.23 11.46
C SER A 221 1.79 -8.44 11.74
N GLN A 222 1.26 -9.63 11.47
CA GLN A 222 -0.13 -9.98 11.83
C GLN A 222 -0.37 -9.88 13.33
N LYS A 223 0.50 -10.48 14.16
CA LYS A 223 0.39 -10.39 15.63
C LYS A 223 0.47 -8.95 16.13
N ARG A 224 1.29 -8.11 15.48
CA ARG A 224 1.41 -6.70 15.81
C ARG A 224 0.15 -5.91 15.48
N LEU A 225 -0.41 -6.07 14.27
CA LEU A 225 -1.68 -5.45 13.89
C LEU A 225 -2.83 -5.88 14.83
N ASP A 226 -2.87 -7.17 15.17
CA ASP A 226 -3.82 -7.78 16.10
C ASP A 226 -3.70 -7.18 17.52
N ALA A 227 -2.48 -6.90 17.99
CA ALA A 227 -2.24 -6.21 19.25
C ALA A 227 -2.69 -4.74 19.19
N VAL A 228 -2.40 -4.03 18.10
CA VAL A 228 -2.76 -2.63 17.90
C VAL A 228 -4.27 -2.43 17.89
N LEU A 229 -5.03 -3.26 17.16
CA LEU A 229 -6.49 -3.20 17.13
C LEU A 229 -7.11 -3.43 18.50
N ARG A 230 -6.66 -4.46 19.23
CA ARG A 230 -7.14 -4.69 20.60
C ARG A 230 -6.78 -3.56 21.55
N THR A 231 -5.64 -2.90 21.34
CA THR A 231 -5.25 -1.74 22.13
C THR A 231 -6.12 -0.52 21.81
N ALA A 232 -6.50 -0.34 20.54
CA ALA A 232 -7.45 0.68 20.11
C ALA A 232 -8.82 0.46 20.78
N LEU A 233 -9.34 -0.77 20.73
CA LEU A 233 -10.58 -1.15 21.42
C LEU A 233 -10.51 -0.96 22.93
N ALA A 234 -9.39 -1.32 23.54
CA ALA A 234 -9.19 -1.10 24.97
C ALA A 234 -9.20 0.39 25.33
N LYS A 235 -8.67 1.27 24.46
CA LYS A 235 -8.69 2.73 24.65
C LYS A 235 -10.12 3.28 24.55
N GLU A 236 -10.90 2.87 23.54
CA GLU A 236 -12.29 3.32 23.37
C GLU A 236 -13.21 2.88 24.52
N LEU A 237 -12.98 1.67 25.04
CA LEU A 237 -13.77 1.09 26.12
C LEU A 237 -13.29 1.49 27.52
N GLU A 238 -12.16 2.20 27.65
CA GLU A 238 -11.54 2.49 28.95
C GLU A 238 -12.50 3.21 29.91
N GLU A 239 -13.27 4.16 29.40
CA GLU A 239 -14.23 4.94 30.20
C GLU A 239 -15.63 4.31 30.28
N THR A 240 -16.04 3.58 29.24
CA THR A 240 -17.42 3.08 29.09
C THR A 240 -17.62 1.67 29.62
N ASP A 241 -16.66 0.77 29.39
CA ASP A 241 -16.66 -0.61 29.86
C ASP A 241 -15.25 -1.07 30.27
N PRO A 242 -14.81 -0.74 31.51
CA PRO A 242 -13.51 -1.10 32.03
C PRO A 242 -13.22 -2.61 32.05
N GLN A 243 -14.26 -3.44 32.17
CA GLN A 243 -14.10 -4.90 32.23
C GLN A 243 -13.77 -5.46 30.85
N ARG A 244 -14.44 -5.00 29.79
CA ARG A 244 -14.06 -5.37 28.42
C ARG A 244 -12.72 -4.76 28.04
N ALA A 245 -12.46 -3.50 28.40
CA ALA A 245 -11.20 -2.82 28.10
C ALA A 245 -9.98 -3.59 28.63
N ILE A 246 -10.02 -4.06 29.89
CA ILE A 246 -8.91 -4.81 30.47
C ILE A 246 -8.70 -6.17 29.80
N THR A 247 -9.76 -6.81 29.30
CA THR A 247 -9.61 -8.08 28.55
C THR A 247 -8.88 -7.85 27.23
N PHE A 248 -9.27 -6.86 26.44
CA PHE A 248 -8.60 -6.52 25.19
C PHE A 248 -7.16 -6.06 25.41
N ALA A 249 -6.89 -5.23 26.42
CA ALA A 249 -5.52 -4.81 26.74
C ALA A 249 -4.62 -6.01 27.12
N ASN A 250 -5.12 -6.94 27.94
CA ASN A 250 -4.38 -8.15 28.29
C ASN A 250 -4.16 -9.08 27.09
N GLU A 251 -5.15 -9.20 26.19
CA GLU A 251 -4.99 -9.96 24.95
C GLU A 251 -3.95 -9.35 24.01
N ALA A 252 -3.92 -8.02 23.89
CA ALA A 252 -2.87 -7.32 23.16
C ALA A 252 -1.48 -7.63 23.75
N LEU A 253 -1.35 -7.61 25.08
CA LEU A 253 -0.10 -7.95 25.77
C LEU A 253 0.31 -9.43 25.65
N LYS A 254 -0.64 -10.35 25.44
CA LYS A 254 -0.30 -11.75 25.09
C LYS A 254 0.36 -11.85 23.71
N LYS A 255 -0.03 -10.97 22.77
CA LYS A 255 0.51 -10.94 21.41
C LYS A 255 1.82 -10.16 21.36
N GLN A 256 1.90 -9.03 22.07
CA GLN A 256 3.05 -8.14 22.15
C GLN A 256 3.29 -7.73 23.62
N PRO A 257 4.09 -8.49 24.39
CA PRO A 257 4.25 -8.29 25.84
C PRO A 257 4.84 -6.95 26.27
N GLU A 258 5.59 -6.29 25.40
CA GLU A 258 6.30 -5.04 25.66
C GLU A 258 5.62 -3.84 24.99
N PHE A 259 4.39 -4.03 24.48
CA PHE A 259 3.67 -2.95 23.82
C PHE A 259 3.24 -1.90 24.84
N VAL A 260 3.94 -0.76 24.82
CA VAL A 260 3.77 0.34 25.78
C VAL A 260 2.33 0.85 25.86
N PRO A 261 1.63 1.14 24.75
CA PRO A 261 0.26 1.69 24.82
C PRO A 261 -0.72 0.74 25.51
N ALA A 262 -0.70 -0.56 25.18
CA ALA A 262 -1.53 -1.57 25.85
C ALA A 262 -1.19 -1.70 27.34
N SER A 263 0.09 -1.59 27.67
CA SER A 263 0.57 -1.67 29.06
C SER A 263 0.07 -0.50 29.90
N LEU A 264 0.06 0.71 29.34
CA LEU A 264 -0.44 1.91 30.02
C LEU A 264 -1.94 1.81 30.30
N ILE A 265 -2.75 1.42 29.31
CA ILE A 265 -4.20 1.23 29.47
C ILE A 265 -4.47 0.16 30.54
N ALA A 266 -3.85 -1.02 30.41
CA ALA A 266 -4.01 -2.10 31.38
C ALA A 266 -3.61 -1.66 32.80
N ALA A 267 -2.49 -0.94 32.94
CA ALA A 267 -2.04 -0.45 34.24
C ALA A 267 -3.00 0.57 34.86
N ARG A 268 -3.55 1.52 34.08
CA ARG A 268 -4.56 2.47 34.56
C ARG A 268 -5.81 1.76 35.06
N LEU A 269 -6.29 0.76 34.32
CA LEU A 269 -7.44 -0.08 34.70
C LEU A 269 -7.17 -0.93 35.95
N TYR A 270 -5.96 -1.46 36.11
CA TYR A 270 -5.57 -2.15 37.35
C TYR A 270 -5.47 -1.18 38.54
N ILE A 271 -5.00 0.05 38.33
CA ILE A 271 -4.94 1.07 39.38
C ILE A 271 -6.36 1.48 39.81
N SER A 272 -7.26 1.75 38.87
CA SER A 272 -8.63 2.16 39.16
C SER A 272 -9.45 1.06 39.84
N SER A 273 -9.16 -0.21 39.57
CA SER A 273 -9.74 -1.37 40.26
C SER A 273 -9.06 -1.72 41.60
N GLY A 274 -8.04 -0.97 42.03
CA GLY A 274 -7.32 -1.18 43.30
C GLY A 274 -6.25 -2.28 43.24
N GLU A 275 -6.01 -2.90 42.10
CA GLU A 275 -4.99 -3.93 41.87
C GLU A 275 -3.57 -3.35 41.67
N ILE A 276 -3.14 -2.43 42.54
CA ILE A 276 -1.88 -1.66 42.43
C ILE A 276 -0.65 -2.57 42.28
N ARG A 277 -0.64 -3.73 42.96
CA ARG A 277 0.47 -4.70 42.87
C ARG A 277 0.61 -5.26 41.46
N LYS A 278 -0.49 -5.57 40.77
CA LYS A 278 -0.46 -6.07 39.39
C LYS A 278 -0.02 -4.98 38.43
N ALA A 279 -0.56 -3.77 38.57
CA ALA A 279 -0.16 -2.60 37.78
C ALA A 279 1.35 -2.33 37.91
N SER A 280 1.85 -2.26 39.14
CA SER A 280 3.26 -2.00 39.44
C SER A 280 4.19 -3.07 38.85
N GLY A 281 3.77 -4.35 38.91
CA GLY A 281 4.52 -5.47 38.33
C GLY A 281 4.56 -5.41 36.80
N LEU A 282 3.45 -5.05 36.15
CA LEU A 282 3.37 -4.86 34.70
C LEU A 282 4.27 -3.71 34.24
N LEU A 283 4.13 -2.53 34.86
CA LEU A 283 4.90 -1.34 34.51
C LEU A 283 6.41 -1.57 34.67
N ARG A 284 6.83 -2.23 35.76
CA ARG A 284 8.24 -2.56 35.97
C ARG A 284 8.78 -3.50 34.90
N ARG A 285 7.98 -4.46 34.42
CA ARG A 285 8.40 -5.36 33.33
C ARG A 285 8.65 -4.59 32.04
N VAL A 286 7.72 -3.71 31.66
CA VAL A 286 7.79 -2.95 30.40
C VAL A 286 8.90 -1.90 30.44
N TRP A 287 9.14 -1.31 31.61
CA TRP A 287 10.25 -0.39 31.83
C TRP A 287 11.62 -1.03 31.60
N ARG A 288 11.82 -2.30 32.02
CA ARG A 288 13.08 -3.01 31.75
C ARG A 288 13.39 -3.13 30.27
N ALA A 289 12.35 -3.24 29.42
CA ALA A 289 12.53 -3.37 27.98
C ALA A 289 12.79 -2.03 27.28
N SER A 290 12.08 -0.95 27.65
CA SER A 290 12.05 0.29 26.86
C SER A 290 12.41 1.58 27.61
N ALA A 291 12.41 1.57 28.95
CA ALA A 291 12.55 2.76 29.79
C ALA A 291 11.62 3.93 29.38
N HIS A 292 10.43 3.62 28.88
CA HIS A 292 9.52 4.62 28.31
C HIS A 292 8.99 5.61 29.38
N PRO A 293 9.02 6.94 29.16
CA PRO A 293 8.69 7.94 30.18
C PRO A 293 7.30 7.79 30.79
N HIS A 294 6.27 7.60 29.97
CA HIS A 294 4.89 7.42 30.46
C HIS A 294 4.73 6.20 31.39
N ILE A 295 5.54 5.15 31.22
CA ILE A 295 5.52 3.97 32.10
C ILE A 295 6.06 4.34 33.48
N GLY A 296 7.17 5.09 33.51
CA GLY A 296 7.77 5.59 34.73
C GLY A 296 6.85 6.56 35.48
N GLU A 297 6.25 7.49 34.76
CA GLU A 297 5.29 8.47 35.30
C GLU A 297 4.07 7.77 35.91
N LEU A 298 3.44 6.85 35.17
CA LEU A 298 2.30 6.10 35.69
C LEU A 298 2.69 5.23 36.91
N TYR A 299 3.90 4.68 36.94
CA TYR A 299 4.37 3.87 38.06
C TYR A 299 4.52 4.68 39.36
N ILE A 300 5.10 5.87 39.31
CA ILE A 300 5.26 6.70 40.51
C ILE A 300 3.91 7.22 41.03
N HIS A 301 2.95 7.42 40.12
CA HIS A 301 1.59 7.88 40.41
C HIS A 301 0.58 6.75 40.66
N ALA A 302 1.00 5.48 40.59
CA ALA A 302 0.09 4.33 40.68
C ALA A 302 -0.69 4.21 42.01
N GLN A 303 -0.17 4.79 43.10
CA GLN A 303 -0.87 4.85 44.37
C GLN A 303 -1.47 6.24 44.58
N SER A 304 -2.80 6.31 44.56
CA SER A 304 -3.55 7.52 44.87
C SER A 304 -3.26 7.98 46.30
N GLY A 305 -3.08 9.29 46.48
CA GLY A 305 -2.79 9.90 47.79
C GLY A 305 -1.37 9.76 48.30
N ALA A 306 -0.43 9.17 47.53
CA ALA A 306 0.97 9.09 47.93
C ALA A 306 1.62 10.48 48.01
N SER A 307 2.39 10.72 49.08
CA SER A 307 3.16 11.97 49.24
C SER A 307 4.25 12.11 48.18
N ALA A 308 4.75 13.33 47.96
CA ALA A 308 5.85 13.55 47.03
C ALA A 308 7.12 12.76 47.39
N VAL A 309 7.42 12.63 48.68
CA VAL A 309 8.55 11.84 49.19
C VAL A 309 8.37 10.34 48.89
N GLU A 310 7.15 9.81 49.01
CA GLU A 310 6.87 8.43 48.62
C GLU A 310 7.00 8.20 47.11
N ARG A 311 6.56 9.17 46.29
CA ARG A 311 6.75 9.12 44.84
C ARG A 311 8.22 9.12 44.46
N LEU A 312 9.04 9.96 45.11
CA LEU A 312 10.50 9.96 44.96
C LEU A 312 11.10 8.60 45.35
N LYS A 313 10.67 8.00 46.47
CA LYS A 313 11.13 6.67 46.86
C LYS A 313 10.82 5.62 45.80
N ARG A 314 9.61 5.65 45.22
CA ARG A 314 9.25 4.75 44.09
C ARG A 314 10.10 5.03 42.85
N ALA A 315 10.32 6.30 42.49
CA ALA A 315 11.18 6.67 41.37
C ALA A 315 12.61 6.11 41.56
N LYS A 316 13.20 6.28 42.75
CA LYS A 316 14.50 5.70 43.11
C LYS A 316 14.52 4.18 42.93
N THR A 317 13.46 3.47 43.30
CA THR A 317 13.39 2.00 43.07
C THR A 317 13.29 1.61 41.60
N MET A 318 12.70 2.46 40.75
CA MET A 318 12.48 2.17 39.33
C MET A 318 13.75 2.38 38.52
N VAL A 319 14.49 3.44 38.83
CA VAL A 319 15.68 3.88 38.08
C VAL A 319 16.87 2.94 38.25
N VAL A 320 16.91 2.11 39.30
CA VAL A 320 17.96 1.09 39.51
C VAL A 320 18.13 0.14 38.32
N GLU A 321 17.05 -0.11 37.55
CA GLU A 321 17.11 -1.00 36.39
C GLU A 321 17.85 -0.36 35.19
N HIS A 322 17.83 0.97 35.08
CA HIS A 322 18.40 1.74 33.96
C HIS A 322 19.04 3.05 34.47
N PRO A 323 20.13 2.99 35.26
CA PRO A 323 20.67 4.16 35.96
C PRO A 323 21.21 5.24 35.02
N ASP A 324 21.78 4.84 33.88
CA ASP A 324 22.45 5.75 32.93
C ASP A 324 21.53 6.22 31.80
N HIS A 325 20.23 5.91 31.86
CA HIS A 325 19.28 6.29 30.81
C HIS A 325 18.69 7.69 31.06
N LEU A 326 18.59 8.51 30.01
CA LEU A 326 18.05 9.88 30.09
C LEU A 326 16.66 9.91 30.74
N GLU A 327 15.75 9.04 30.32
CA GLU A 327 14.39 9.00 30.86
C GLU A 327 14.34 8.63 32.35
N SER A 328 15.29 7.81 32.81
CA SER A 328 15.44 7.50 34.22
C SER A 328 15.89 8.73 35.02
N ALA A 329 16.85 9.50 34.51
CA ALA A 329 17.30 10.74 35.12
C ALA A 329 16.19 11.79 35.17
N ILE A 330 15.42 11.94 34.08
CA ILE A 330 14.26 12.83 34.01
C ILE A 330 13.19 12.42 35.02
N LEU A 331 12.86 11.13 35.11
CA LEU A 331 11.88 10.61 36.08
C LEU A 331 12.32 10.88 37.53
N LEU A 332 13.58 10.60 37.85
CA LEU A 332 14.14 10.83 39.19
C LEU A 332 14.14 12.32 39.55
N ALA A 333 14.59 13.17 38.62
CA ALA A 333 14.66 14.61 38.82
C ALA A 333 13.27 15.23 39.01
N SER A 334 12.30 14.85 38.17
CA SER A 334 10.91 15.33 38.28
C SER A 334 10.30 14.93 39.63
N ALA A 335 10.53 13.69 40.09
CA ALA A 335 10.07 13.24 41.40
C ALA A 335 10.78 13.92 42.56
N ALA A 336 12.08 14.25 42.42
CA ALA A 336 12.86 14.94 43.44
C ALA A 336 12.47 16.41 43.57
N ILE A 337 12.24 17.11 42.44
CA ILE A 337 11.69 18.47 42.41
C ILE A 337 10.36 18.53 43.14
N ALA A 338 9.44 17.60 42.83
CA ALA A 338 8.14 17.54 43.50
C ALA A 338 8.23 17.30 45.01
N ALA A 339 9.31 16.67 45.49
CA ALA A 339 9.60 16.44 46.90
C ALA A 339 10.46 17.55 47.54
N HIS A 340 10.81 18.62 46.80
CA HIS A 340 11.74 19.67 47.19
C HIS A 340 13.16 19.20 47.53
N GLU A 341 13.56 18.03 47.00
CA GLU A 341 14.91 17.48 47.13
C GLU A 341 15.80 17.97 45.98
N TRP A 342 16.12 19.27 46.00
CA TRP A 342 16.79 19.95 44.89
C TRP A 342 18.19 19.41 44.57
N ALA A 343 18.94 19.00 45.59
CA ALA A 343 20.28 18.44 45.42
C ALA A 343 20.25 17.11 44.65
N ASP A 344 19.31 16.23 45.00
CA ASP A 344 19.08 14.95 44.31
C ASP A 344 18.63 15.18 42.86
N ALA A 345 17.74 16.15 42.64
CA ALA A 345 17.27 16.51 41.31
C ALA A 345 18.40 16.99 40.40
N ARG A 346 19.26 17.90 40.90
CA ARG A 346 20.42 18.42 40.18
C ARG A 346 21.43 17.30 39.87
N ALA A 347 21.72 16.47 40.86
CA ALA A 347 22.66 15.35 40.71
C ALA A 347 22.20 14.35 39.63
N ALA A 348 20.90 14.06 39.57
CA ALA A 348 20.34 13.16 38.55
C ALA A 348 20.49 13.70 37.12
N LEU A 349 20.28 15.00 36.90
CA LEU A 349 20.35 15.60 35.56
C LEU A 349 21.77 15.97 35.13
N GLN A 350 22.70 16.13 36.07
CA GLN A 350 24.07 16.60 35.82
C GLN A 350 24.75 15.94 34.61
N PRO A 351 24.70 14.60 34.40
CA PRO A 351 25.33 13.95 33.25
C PRO A 351 24.76 14.38 31.89
N PHE A 352 23.52 14.86 31.87
CA PHE A 352 22.77 15.21 30.65
C PHE A 352 22.72 16.72 30.41
N THR A 353 23.40 17.54 31.22
CA THR A 353 23.34 19.00 31.14
C THR A 353 24.20 19.62 30.04
N ASP A 354 25.08 18.88 29.36
CA ASP A 354 25.96 19.39 28.31
C ASP A 354 25.40 19.13 26.89
N GLN A 355 26.14 18.46 26.00
CA GLN A 355 25.75 18.24 24.60
C GLN A 355 24.52 17.31 24.42
N GLN A 356 24.09 16.67 25.50
CA GLN A 356 22.93 15.79 25.56
C GLN A 356 21.67 16.48 26.11
N ALA A 357 21.75 17.76 26.50
CA ALA A 357 20.62 18.47 27.07
C ALA A 357 19.46 18.55 26.08
N THR A 358 18.34 17.93 26.46
CA THR A 358 17.07 18.08 25.76
C THR A 358 16.30 19.29 26.30
N GLN A 359 15.20 19.63 25.62
CA GLN A 359 14.32 20.71 26.06
C GLN A 359 13.75 20.45 27.47
N LYS A 360 13.33 19.21 27.78
CA LYS A 360 12.87 18.81 29.11
C LYS A 360 13.96 18.91 30.17
N VAL A 361 15.18 18.47 29.89
CA VAL A 361 16.32 18.62 30.84
C VAL A 361 16.58 20.09 31.15
N CYS A 362 16.63 20.96 30.14
CA CYS A 362 16.83 22.40 30.36
C CYS A 362 15.70 23.02 31.18
N THR A 363 14.45 22.59 30.94
CA THR A 363 13.28 23.10 31.67
C THR A 363 13.31 22.67 33.13
N LEU A 364 13.64 21.40 33.42
CA LEU A 364 13.79 20.91 34.79
C LEU A 364 14.96 21.58 35.52
N MET A 365 16.09 21.82 34.84
CA MET A 365 17.21 22.59 35.42
C MET A 365 16.80 24.02 35.77
N ALA A 366 15.98 24.68 34.94
CA ALA A 366 15.46 26.01 35.26
C ALA A 366 14.58 26.00 36.52
N GLU A 367 13.72 24.98 36.65
CA GLU A 367 12.85 24.80 37.82
C GLU A 367 13.68 24.55 39.10
N ILE A 368 14.75 23.76 39.02
CA ILE A 368 15.67 23.53 40.13
C ILE A 368 16.35 24.83 40.58
N GLU A 369 16.90 25.62 39.65
CA GLU A 369 17.59 26.88 40.01
C GLU A 369 16.63 27.90 40.65
N GLN A 370 15.39 27.96 40.14
CA GLN A 370 14.34 28.81 40.71
C GLN A 370 13.90 28.34 42.10
N GLY A 371 13.75 27.04 42.32
CA GLY A 371 13.26 26.48 43.59
C GLY A 371 14.30 26.42 44.71
N ASP A 372 15.56 26.12 44.37
CA ASP A 372 16.66 25.95 45.33
C ASP A 372 17.26 27.30 45.75
N THR A 373 17.70 28.09 44.77
CA THR A 373 18.47 29.33 45.01
C THR A 373 17.66 30.61 44.80
N GLY A 374 16.51 30.52 44.14
CA GLY A 374 15.75 31.70 43.71
C GLY A 374 16.40 32.51 42.59
N ASP A 375 17.46 31.99 41.95
CA ASP A 375 18.22 32.70 40.92
C ASP A 375 17.47 32.70 39.58
N GLN A 376 16.68 33.75 39.38
CA GLN A 376 15.93 34.01 38.16
C GLN A 376 16.84 34.20 36.93
N GLY A 377 18.09 34.62 37.12
CA GLY A 377 19.05 34.81 36.03
C GLY A 377 19.47 33.49 35.42
N LYS A 378 19.86 32.53 36.29
CA LYS A 378 20.21 31.16 35.86
C LYS A 378 19.01 30.40 35.30
N ALA A 379 17.85 30.53 35.92
CA ALA A 379 16.62 29.91 35.40
C ALA A 379 16.30 30.39 33.97
N ARG A 380 16.41 31.70 33.71
CA ARG A 380 16.25 32.27 32.36
C ARG A 380 17.32 31.80 31.38
N ALA A 381 18.57 31.66 31.82
CA ALA A 381 19.64 31.12 30.99
C ALA A 381 19.33 29.68 30.53
N TRP A 382 18.84 28.84 31.45
CA TRP A 382 18.40 27.48 31.13
C TRP A 382 17.20 27.44 30.18
N LEU A 383 16.19 28.29 30.39
CA LEU A 383 15.05 28.40 29.48
C LEU A 383 15.47 28.90 28.09
N SER A 384 16.38 29.88 28.01
CA SER A 384 16.95 30.33 26.73
C SER A 384 17.68 29.19 26.01
N ARG A 385 18.39 28.35 26.76
CA ARG A 385 19.05 27.17 26.20
C ARG A 385 18.05 26.13 25.70
N ALA A 386 16.93 25.93 26.40
CA ALA A 386 15.87 25.00 26.04
C ALA A 386 15.31 25.25 24.63
N VAL A 387 15.18 26.51 24.21
CA VAL A 387 14.73 26.90 22.86
C VAL A 387 15.65 26.36 21.76
N THR A 388 16.94 26.20 22.08
CA THR A 388 17.96 25.71 21.13
C THR A 388 18.35 24.24 21.34
N ALA A 389 17.86 23.62 22.41
CA ALA A 389 18.16 22.26 22.80
C ALA A 389 17.56 21.22 21.84
N LYS A 390 17.97 19.96 21.99
CA LYS A 390 17.37 18.85 21.25
C LYS A 390 15.91 18.67 21.69
N PRO A 391 14.95 18.48 20.75
CA PRO A 391 13.58 18.15 21.11
C PRO A 391 13.50 16.85 21.91
N ASP A 392 12.50 16.73 22.78
CA ASP A 392 12.22 15.49 23.48
C ASP A 392 11.53 14.47 22.56
N ALA A 393 11.66 13.18 22.88
CA ALA A 393 10.95 12.14 22.16
C ALA A 393 9.43 12.27 22.37
N THR A 394 8.67 12.01 21.32
CA THR A 394 7.20 12.08 21.31
C THR A 394 6.64 11.02 20.35
N TRP A 395 5.34 10.78 20.40
CA TRP A 395 4.69 9.90 19.42
C TRP A 395 4.56 10.64 18.09
N ILE A 396 5.05 10.04 17.00
CA ILE A 396 5.02 10.65 15.67
C ILE A 396 4.43 9.68 14.65
N ALA A 397 3.44 10.15 13.90
CA ALA A 397 2.92 9.47 12.72
C ALA A 397 2.82 10.48 11.56
N ASP A 398 3.32 10.10 10.38
CA ASP A 398 3.23 10.90 9.14
C ASP A 398 3.66 12.39 9.29
N GLY A 399 4.61 12.66 10.17
CA GLY A 399 5.13 14.00 10.45
C GLY A 399 4.32 14.83 11.46
N ILE A 400 3.28 14.24 12.06
CA ILE A 400 2.47 14.85 13.12
C ILE A 400 2.94 14.28 14.46
N SER A 401 3.26 15.16 15.41
CA SER A 401 3.55 14.80 16.80
C SER A 401 2.26 14.74 17.62
N ALA A 402 2.16 13.75 18.50
CA ALA A 402 1.08 13.60 19.48
C ALA A 402 1.66 13.29 20.86
N ASP A 403 1.03 13.82 21.91
CA ASP A 403 1.46 13.55 23.29
C ASP A 403 1.11 12.11 23.70
N GLU A 404 -0.03 11.59 23.22
CA GLU A 404 -0.45 10.21 23.46
C GLU A 404 -0.38 9.36 22.20
N TRP A 405 -0.29 8.04 22.40
CA TRP A 405 -0.39 7.09 21.31
C TRP A 405 -1.83 7.04 20.76
N GLU A 406 -1.93 7.07 19.44
CA GLU A 406 -3.17 6.86 18.70
C GLU A 406 -3.02 5.64 17.77
N PRO A 407 -4.08 4.85 17.57
CA PRO A 407 -4.02 3.65 16.74
C PRO A 407 -3.88 3.95 15.25
N THR A 408 -4.47 5.06 14.78
CA THR A 408 -4.43 5.45 13.37
C THR A 408 -3.87 6.85 13.16
N SER A 409 -3.15 7.05 12.06
CA SER A 409 -2.66 8.37 11.67
C SER A 409 -3.82 9.29 11.28
N PRO A 410 -3.89 10.52 11.81
CA PRO A 410 -4.95 11.47 11.45
C PRO A 410 -4.84 11.97 10.00
N LEU A 411 -3.67 11.84 9.36
CA LEU A 411 -3.46 12.29 7.98
C LEU A 411 -3.82 11.21 6.97
N THR A 412 -3.30 9.99 7.18
CA THR A 412 -3.42 8.89 6.21
C THR A 412 -4.54 7.91 6.57
N GLY A 413 -4.96 7.86 7.83
CA GLY A 413 -5.87 6.84 8.35
C GLY A 413 -5.23 5.45 8.46
N GLN A 414 -3.90 5.35 8.29
CA GLN A 414 -3.22 4.06 8.39
C GLN A 414 -3.02 3.65 9.86
N LEU A 415 -3.23 2.38 10.13
CA LEU A 415 -3.04 1.74 11.43
C LEU A 415 -1.55 1.54 11.74
N ASP A 416 -1.17 1.59 13.03
CA ASP A 416 0.18 1.27 13.54
C ASP A 416 1.29 2.15 12.94
N GLN A 417 1.01 3.44 12.73
CA GLN A 417 2.00 4.41 12.22
C GLN A 417 2.69 5.24 13.31
N PHE A 418 2.13 5.27 14.52
CA PHE A 418 2.71 6.05 15.62
C PHE A 418 3.94 5.36 16.20
N GLU A 419 5.08 6.04 16.10
CA GLU A 419 6.36 5.60 16.65
C GLU A 419 6.88 6.58 17.69
N TRP A 420 7.47 6.07 18.77
CA TRP A 420 8.14 6.90 19.77
C TRP A 420 9.54 7.29 19.28
N LYS A 421 9.74 8.55 18.90
CA LYS A 421 11.04 9.04 18.40
C LYS A 421 11.23 10.53 18.61
N VAL A 422 12.48 10.98 18.52
CA VAL A 422 12.82 12.41 18.59
C VAL A 422 12.39 13.10 17.29
N PRO A 423 11.54 14.14 17.34
CA PRO A 423 11.13 14.87 16.15
C PRO A 423 12.32 15.61 15.54
N SER A 424 12.36 15.65 14.21
CA SER A 424 13.27 16.58 13.53
C SER A 424 12.89 18.02 13.89
N ARG A 425 13.87 18.92 14.00
CA ARG A 425 13.65 20.30 14.46
C ARG A 425 12.66 21.11 13.60
N ALA A 426 12.44 20.71 12.34
CA ALA A 426 11.41 21.29 11.47
C ALA A 426 9.98 20.88 11.88
N MET A 427 9.82 19.71 12.50
CA MET A 427 8.55 19.12 12.96
C MET A 427 8.22 19.47 14.42
N ALA A 428 9.22 19.82 15.24
CA ALA A 428 9.07 20.14 16.67
C ALA A 428 8.34 21.47 16.97
N LYS A 429 7.63 22.08 16.00
CA LYS A 429 6.78 23.22 16.30
C LYS A 429 5.52 22.71 17.02
N PRO A 430 5.19 23.23 18.22
CA PRO A 430 4.01 22.78 18.92
C PRO A 430 2.75 23.14 18.12
N ASN A 431 1.85 22.17 17.93
CA ASN A 431 0.42 22.44 17.76
C ASN A 431 -0.11 22.97 19.11
N GLY A 432 0.25 24.20 19.43
CA GLY A 432 -0.09 24.90 20.66
C GLY A 432 0.07 26.41 20.56
N ALA A 433 0.43 26.94 19.37
CA ALA A 433 0.20 28.34 19.09
C ALA A 433 -1.29 28.50 18.76
N ALA A 434 -2.09 28.77 19.79
CA ALA A 434 -3.26 29.61 19.60
C ALA A 434 -2.83 30.75 18.67
N LYS A 435 -3.56 30.94 17.56
CA LYS A 435 -3.38 32.11 16.69
C LYS A 435 -3.11 33.31 17.60
N PRO A 436 -2.01 34.07 17.45
CA PRO A 436 -1.88 35.29 18.20
C PRO A 436 -3.16 36.07 17.93
N ALA A 437 -3.90 36.35 19.01
CA ALA A 437 -5.05 37.24 18.93
C ALA A 437 -4.56 38.47 18.15
N PRO A 438 -5.31 38.97 17.15
CA PRO A 438 -4.89 40.14 16.41
C PRO A 438 -4.58 41.23 17.44
N SER A 439 -3.32 41.66 17.45
CA SER A 439 -2.84 42.76 18.27
C SER A 439 -3.87 43.90 18.15
N PRO A 440 -4.38 44.47 19.26
CA PRO A 440 -5.34 45.55 19.15
C PRO A 440 -4.70 46.65 18.29
N ALA A 441 -5.37 46.99 17.19
CA ALA A 441 -4.97 48.09 16.33
C ALA A 441 -4.72 49.34 17.19
N PRO A 442 -3.73 50.18 16.86
CA PRO A 442 -3.52 51.44 17.55
C PRO A 442 -4.84 52.20 17.62
N ALA A 443 -5.28 52.53 18.84
CA ALA A 443 -6.50 53.26 19.08
C ALA A 443 -6.48 54.56 18.25
N GLU A 444 -7.49 54.73 17.40
CA GLU A 444 -7.77 56.03 16.79
C GLU A 444 -7.93 57.07 17.91
N PRO A 445 -7.39 58.29 17.74
CA PRO A 445 -7.50 59.32 18.75
C PRO A 445 -8.98 59.63 18.98
N LYS A 446 -9.43 59.45 20.23
CA LYS A 446 -10.75 59.88 20.69
C LYS A 446 -10.92 61.34 20.31
N LYS A 447 -11.96 61.64 19.51
CA LYS A 447 -12.48 62.99 19.36
C LYS A 447 -12.82 63.52 20.75
N GLU A 448 -12.12 64.57 21.12
CA GLU A 448 -12.36 65.41 22.28
C GLU A 448 -13.78 65.98 22.15
N VAL A 449 -14.70 65.47 22.97
CA VAL A 449 -16.04 66.03 23.10
C VAL A 449 -15.88 67.34 23.86
N ALA A 450 -16.21 68.45 23.20
CA ALA A 450 -16.21 69.78 23.78
C ALA A 450 -17.05 69.81 25.08
N PRO A 451 -16.59 70.49 26.15
CA PRO A 451 -17.33 70.57 27.40
C PRO A 451 -18.63 71.35 27.22
N ALA A 452 -19.72 70.82 27.76
CA ALA A 452 -21.03 71.47 27.80
C ALA A 452 -20.96 72.80 28.58
N PRO A 453 -21.70 73.85 28.18
CA PRO A 453 -21.66 75.14 28.87
C PRO A 453 -22.28 75.04 30.27
N LEU A 454 -21.60 75.61 31.27
CA LEU A 454 -22.10 75.75 32.63
C LEU A 454 -23.35 76.65 32.68
N PRO A 455 -24.35 76.37 33.55
CA PRO A 455 -25.58 77.13 33.65
C PRO A 455 -25.34 78.53 34.24
N ALA A 456 -26.01 79.54 33.67
CA ALA A 456 -25.92 80.93 34.07
C ALA A 456 -26.52 81.18 35.48
N PRO A 457 -25.93 82.08 36.29
CA PRO A 457 -26.42 82.38 37.64
C PRO A 457 -27.74 83.17 37.62
N PRO A 458 -28.60 82.99 38.65
CA PRO A 458 -29.92 83.62 38.70
C PRO A 458 -29.81 85.13 39.00
N ASN A 459 -30.53 85.94 38.22
CA ASN A 459 -30.64 87.37 38.47
C ASN A 459 -31.53 87.64 39.70
N PRO A 460 -31.19 88.66 40.51
CA PRO A 460 -31.91 88.99 41.73
C PRO A 460 -33.24 89.68 41.39
N MET A 461 -34.31 89.29 42.08
CA MET A 461 -35.58 90.01 42.08
C MET A 461 -35.69 90.88 43.36
N PRO A 462 -36.43 92.00 43.30
CA PRO A 462 -36.32 93.13 44.23
C PRO A 462 -36.69 92.82 45.68
#